data_AF-A0A1A8XYT3-F1
#
_entry.id   AF-A0A1A8XYT3-F1
#
_cell.length_a   1.000
_cell.length_b   1.000
_cell.length_c   1.000
_cell.angle_alpha   90.00
_cell.angle_beta   90.00
_cell.angle_gamma   90.00
#
_symmetry.space_group_name_H-M   'P 1'
#
loop_
_entity.id
_entity.type
_entity.pdbx_description
1 polymer ?
#
loop_
_entity_poly.entity_id
_entity_poly.type
_entity_poly.pdbx_seq_one_letter_code
_entity_poly.pdbx_strand_id
1 'polypeptide(L)'
;MTRAARRPQQAALFPDLPAAPPASRVNNRPEAAALAEVLRALRCNPAVAWCERQNSGVAGIGGRFVRFGWPGCSDIIGQLKGGRLLAVEVKGQHGRLQPEQRQFLALVHRFGGVAFLARDCPHVHRWFKSLRLRQDTGSKLSAPKTNTPHNALFCGVFRLNLLTSLPPQMSYLTNFGVLRAVSLETS
;
A
#
# COMPACT_ATOMS: atom_id res chain seq x y z
N MET A 1 -2.14 15.42 45.90
CA MET A 1 -2.10 14.66 44.64
C MET A 1 -2.92 15.40 43.59
N THR A 2 -2.28 16.16 42.71
CA THR A 2 -2.96 17.11 41.80
C THR A 2 -3.20 16.45 40.45
N ARG A 3 -4.47 16.32 40.07
CA ARG A 3 -4.92 15.72 38.80
C ARG A 3 -4.47 16.58 37.62
N ALA A 4 -3.71 16.00 36.68
CA ALA A 4 -3.27 16.70 35.47
C ALA A 4 -4.47 17.25 34.67
N ALA A 5 -4.42 18.55 34.33
CA ALA A 5 -5.47 19.24 33.60
C ALA A 5 -5.64 18.65 32.19
N ARG A 6 -6.89 18.33 31.80
CA ARG A 6 -7.24 17.91 30.43
C ARG A 6 -7.02 19.07 29.47
N ARG A 7 -6.27 18.81 28.40
CA ARG A 7 -6.00 19.75 27.30
C ARG A 7 -7.32 20.18 26.64
N PRO A 8 -7.58 21.48 26.37
CA PRO A 8 -8.83 21.90 25.78
C PRO A 8 -8.94 21.38 24.33
N GLN A 9 -10.10 20.81 24.00
CA GLN A 9 -10.46 20.51 22.61
C GLN A 9 -10.70 21.83 21.88
N GLN A 10 -10.02 22.00 20.75
CA GLN A 10 -10.15 23.18 19.92
C GLN A 10 -11.47 23.09 19.14
N ALA A 11 -12.49 23.82 19.59
CA ALA A 11 -13.71 24.02 18.83
C ALA A 11 -13.41 24.98 17.66
N ALA A 12 -13.80 24.61 16.44
CA ALA A 12 -13.77 25.54 15.32
C ALA A 12 -14.81 26.63 15.59
N LEU A 13 -14.34 27.87 15.77
CA LEU A 13 -15.16 28.96 16.30
C LEU A 13 -15.94 29.74 15.23
N PHE A 14 -15.69 29.58 13.92
CA PHE A 14 -16.42 30.26 12.84
C PHE A 14 -16.41 29.45 11.52
N PRO A 15 -17.57 29.21 10.87
CA PRO A 15 -17.68 28.34 9.68
C PRO A 15 -17.31 28.97 8.33
N ASP A 16 -17.22 30.30 8.20
CA ASP A 16 -17.18 30.98 6.89
C ASP A 16 -15.92 31.84 6.60
N LEU A 17 -14.77 31.54 7.23
CA LEU A 17 -13.49 32.14 6.82
C LEU A 17 -12.78 31.24 5.79
N PRO A 18 -12.21 31.77 4.69
CA PRO A 18 -11.34 30.97 3.84
C PRO A 18 -10.20 30.45 4.72
N ALA A 19 -10.12 29.13 4.84
CA ALA A 19 -9.13 28.48 5.69
C ALA A 19 -7.74 28.97 5.27
N ALA A 20 -7.11 29.79 6.12
CA ALA A 20 -5.72 30.13 5.95
C ALA A 20 -4.94 28.82 5.76
N PRO A 21 -4.07 28.70 4.73
CA PRO A 21 -3.32 27.48 4.52
C PRO A 21 -2.61 27.14 5.84
N PRO A 22 -2.78 25.91 6.34
CA PRO A 22 -2.25 25.56 7.65
C PRO A 22 -0.76 25.89 7.67
N ALA A 23 -0.33 26.72 8.62
CA ALA A 23 1.05 27.12 8.78
C ALA A 23 1.95 25.87 8.68
N SER A 24 3.01 25.95 7.88
CA SER A 24 3.89 24.83 7.62
C SER A 24 4.40 24.27 8.94
N ARG A 25 3.90 23.10 9.34
CA ARG A 25 4.31 22.46 10.59
C ARG A 25 5.78 22.10 10.47
N VAL A 26 6.66 22.82 11.16
CA VAL A 26 8.07 22.45 11.28
C VAL A 26 8.12 21.24 12.22
N ASN A 27 8.28 20.05 11.64
CA ASN A 27 8.35 18.80 12.38
C ASN A 27 9.73 18.72 13.08
N ASN A 28 9.83 19.19 14.32
CA ASN A 28 11.03 19.07 15.16
C ASN A 28 11.36 17.62 15.57
N ARG A 29 10.64 16.61 15.05
CA ARG A 29 10.91 15.20 15.30
C ARG A 29 11.77 14.64 14.16
N PRO A 30 12.98 14.11 14.47
CA PRO A 30 13.90 13.59 13.45
C PRO A 30 13.27 12.59 12.48
N GLU A 31 12.36 11.73 12.96
CA GLU A 31 11.68 10.73 12.12
C GLU A 31 10.66 11.36 11.15
N ALA A 32 9.99 12.44 11.57
CA ALA A 32 9.03 13.11 10.71
C ALA A 32 9.71 13.96 9.63
N ALA A 33 10.87 14.55 9.95
CA ALA A 33 11.74 15.19 8.96
C ALA A 33 12.30 14.17 7.95
N ALA A 34 12.81 13.03 8.45
CA ALA A 34 13.27 11.93 7.60
C ALA A 34 12.15 11.41 6.69
N LEU A 35 10.92 11.26 7.19
CA LEU A 35 9.77 10.83 6.40
C LEU A 35 9.48 11.80 5.26
N ALA A 36 9.43 13.11 5.53
CA ALA A 36 9.18 14.12 4.52
C ALA A 36 10.27 14.09 3.43
N GLU A 37 11.53 13.95 3.85
CA GLU A 37 12.68 13.89 2.96
C GLU A 37 12.65 12.63 2.06
N VAL A 38 12.40 11.46 2.65
CA VAL A 38 12.27 10.18 1.95
C VAL A 38 11.10 10.21 0.98
N LEU A 39 9.93 10.71 1.41
CA LEU A 39 8.75 10.79 0.55
C LEU A 39 9.01 11.68 -0.67
N ARG A 40 9.69 12.83 -0.48
CA ARG A 40 10.10 13.69 -1.60
C ARG A 40 11.08 12.97 -2.54
N ALA A 41 12.07 12.28 -2.00
CA ALA A 41 13.04 11.51 -2.79
C ALA A 41 12.36 10.42 -3.64
N LEU A 42 11.37 9.73 -3.08
CA LEU A 42 10.59 8.71 -3.78
C LEU A 42 9.73 9.33 -4.89
N ARG A 43 9.03 10.44 -4.62
CA ARG A 43 8.20 11.13 -5.63
C ARG A 43 9.00 11.64 -6.83
N CYS A 44 10.25 12.06 -6.60
CA CYS A 44 11.15 12.50 -7.67
C CYS A 44 11.88 11.34 -8.37
N ASN A 45 11.76 10.10 -7.90
CA ASN A 45 12.50 8.98 -8.48
C ASN A 45 11.83 8.48 -9.78
N PRO A 46 12.57 8.36 -10.90
CA PRO A 46 11.99 7.98 -12.18
C PRO A 46 11.40 6.56 -12.22
N ALA A 47 11.79 5.66 -11.31
CA ALA A 47 11.27 4.30 -11.23
C ALA A 47 9.96 4.19 -10.44
N VAL A 48 9.59 5.20 -9.65
CA VAL A 48 8.37 5.22 -8.83
C VAL A 48 7.22 5.78 -9.69
N ALA A 49 6.10 5.06 -9.71
CA ALA A 49 4.89 5.51 -10.39
C ALA A 49 4.07 6.44 -9.49
N TRP A 50 3.86 6.01 -8.24
CA TRP A 50 3.20 6.78 -7.19
C TRP A 50 3.66 6.29 -5.82
N CYS A 51 3.56 7.14 -4.80
CA CYS A 51 3.77 6.76 -3.40
C CYS A 51 3.03 7.71 -2.44
N GLU A 52 2.46 7.14 -1.38
CA GLU A 52 1.70 7.85 -0.38
C GLU A 52 2.06 7.47 1.05
N ARG A 53 2.05 8.48 1.92
CA ARG A 53 2.23 8.32 3.35
C ARG A 53 1.01 7.62 3.94
N GLN A 54 1.24 6.55 4.69
CA GLN A 54 0.20 5.89 5.46
C GLN A 54 0.01 6.59 6.82
N ASN A 55 -1.24 6.73 7.22
CA ASN A 55 -1.55 7.09 8.60
C ASN A 55 -1.47 5.82 9.43
N SER A 56 -0.59 5.83 10.43
CA SER A 56 -0.44 4.76 11.40
C SER A 56 -0.70 5.29 12.82
N GLY A 57 -1.12 4.39 13.71
CA GLY A 57 -1.33 4.69 15.12
C GLY A 57 -2.79 4.94 15.48
N VAL A 58 -3.03 5.54 16.65
CA VAL A 58 -4.36 5.75 17.21
C VAL A 58 -4.57 7.24 17.43
N ALA A 59 -5.68 7.80 16.94
CA ALA A 59 -6.08 9.16 17.27
C ALA A 59 -7.42 9.17 18.01
N GLY A 60 -7.57 10.11 18.93
CA GLY A 60 -8.85 10.40 19.56
C GLY A 60 -9.69 11.31 18.64
N ILE A 61 -10.84 10.84 18.16
CA ILE A 61 -11.80 11.59 17.35
C ILE A 61 -13.15 11.53 18.06
N GLY A 62 -13.69 12.68 18.45
CA GLY A 62 -15.01 12.76 19.11
C GLY A 62 -15.12 11.92 20.38
N GLY A 63 -14.03 11.77 21.15
CA GLY A 63 -14.00 10.94 22.36
C GLY A 63 -13.81 9.44 22.12
N ARG A 64 -13.66 9.00 20.86
CA ARG A 64 -13.36 7.60 20.51
C ARG A 64 -11.93 7.46 20.00
N PHE A 65 -11.30 6.34 20.29
CA PHE A 65 -9.99 5.99 19.73
C PHE A 65 -10.17 5.28 18.39
N VAL A 66 -9.69 5.90 17.31
CA VAL A 66 -9.67 5.32 15.96
C VAL A 66 -8.24 4.90 15.65
N ARG A 67 -8.05 3.62 15.33
CA ARG A 67 -6.78 3.09 14.85
C ARG A 67 -6.71 3.26 13.34
N PHE A 68 -5.67 3.93 12.86
CA PHE A 68 -5.36 4.04 11.44
C PHE A 68 -4.35 2.96 11.04
N GLY A 69 -4.64 2.35 9.89
CA GLY A 69 -3.83 1.26 9.35
C GLY A 69 -3.86 -0.02 10.20
N TRP A 70 -2.98 -0.95 9.86
CA TRP A 70 -2.77 -2.21 10.59
C TRP A 70 -1.36 -2.24 11.20
N PRO A 71 -1.14 -3.03 12.28
CA PRO A 71 0.20 -3.19 12.84
C PRO A 71 1.19 -3.69 11.79
N GLY A 72 2.35 -3.05 11.71
CA GLY A 72 3.41 -3.38 10.74
C GLY A 72 3.26 -2.75 9.35
N CYS A 73 2.17 -2.03 9.07
CA CYS A 73 2.04 -1.26 7.83
C CYS A 73 3.19 -0.26 7.70
N SER A 74 3.87 -0.25 6.54
CA SER A 74 4.96 0.69 6.30
C SER A 74 4.49 2.13 6.26
N ASP A 75 5.36 3.05 6.70
CA ASP A 75 5.10 4.50 6.69
C ASP A 75 4.73 5.04 5.30
N ILE A 76 5.29 4.45 4.24
CA ILE A 76 5.03 4.83 2.84
C ILE A 76 4.72 3.56 2.04
N ILE A 77 3.64 3.61 1.26
CA ILE A 77 3.25 2.59 0.27
C ILE A 77 3.20 3.23 -1.11
N GLY A 78 3.54 2.47 -2.14
CA GLY A 78 3.50 2.94 -3.51
C GLY A 78 3.55 1.83 -4.53
N GLN A 79 3.81 2.21 -5.78
CA GLN A 79 4.06 1.28 -6.86
C GLN A 79 5.22 1.78 -7.72
N LEU A 80 6.03 0.85 -8.20
CA LEU A 80 7.04 1.13 -9.23
C LEU A 80 6.38 1.13 -10.60
N LYS A 81 6.97 1.82 -11.58
CA LYS A 81 6.48 1.84 -12.97
C LYS A 81 6.44 0.47 -13.64
N GLY A 82 7.20 -0.50 -13.13
CA GLY A 82 7.12 -1.92 -13.53
C GLY A 82 6.03 -2.72 -12.82
N GLY A 83 5.05 -2.08 -12.17
CA GLY A 83 3.89 -2.73 -11.52
C GLY A 83 4.15 -3.28 -10.11
N ARG A 84 5.41 -3.44 -9.69
CA ARG A 84 5.77 -3.95 -8.35
C ARG A 84 5.32 -3.03 -7.23
N LEU A 85 4.77 -3.60 -6.16
CA LEU A 85 4.47 -2.90 -4.91
C LEU A 85 5.75 -2.30 -4.32
N LEU A 86 5.66 -1.06 -3.82
CA LEU A 86 6.70 -0.39 -3.06
C LEU A 86 6.24 -0.24 -1.60
N ALA A 87 7.06 -0.68 -0.65
CA ALA A 87 6.85 -0.48 0.78
C ALA A 87 8.10 0.07 1.45
N VAL A 88 8.01 1.24 2.07
CA VAL A 88 9.16 1.90 2.70
C VAL A 88 8.82 2.24 4.14
N GLU A 89 9.53 1.61 5.06
CA GLU A 89 9.52 2.00 6.47
C GLU A 89 10.55 3.12 6.67
N VAL A 90 10.21 4.15 7.45
CA VAL A 90 11.13 5.24 7.76
C VAL A 90 11.48 5.22 9.24
N LYS A 91 12.77 5.35 9.54
CA LYS A 91 13.25 5.51 10.92
C LYS A 91 14.30 6.60 10.97
N GLY A 92 14.36 7.31 12.10
CA GLY A 92 15.53 8.15 12.40
C GLY A 92 16.83 7.33 12.47
N GLN A 93 17.98 8.00 12.58
CA GLN A 93 19.31 7.35 12.52
C GLN A 93 19.45 6.16 13.48
N HIS A 94 18.92 6.27 14.71
CA HIS A 94 18.96 5.21 15.73
C HIS A 94 17.66 4.42 15.87
N GLY A 95 16.65 4.70 15.03
CA GLY A 95 15.36 4.02 15.10
C GLY A 95 15.49 2.55 14.70
N ARG A 96 14.83 1.69 15.46
CA ARG A 96 14.82 0.22 15.27
C ARG A 96 13.53 -0.22 14.58
N LEU A 97 13.67 -1.24 13.74
CA LEU A 97 12.56 -1.87 13.03
C LEU A 97 11.87 -2.87 13.96
N GLN A 98 10.55 -2.72 14.15
CA GLN A 98 9.75 -3.64 14.95
C GLN A 98 9.53 -4.98 14.24
N PRO A 99 9.25 -6.08 14.97
CA PRO A 99 9.06 -7.40 14.38
C PRO A 99 7.98 -7.45 13.30
N GLU A 100 6.84 -6.81 13.52
CA GLU A 100 5.70 -6.80 12.59
C GLU A 100 6.04 -6.02 11.31
N GLN A 101 6.80 -4.94 11.44
CA GLN A 101 7.29 -4.16 10.30
C GLN A 101 8.27 -4.98 9.47
N ARG A 102 9.19 -5.70 10.13
CA ARG A 102 10.11 -6.62 9.45
C ARG A 102 9.35 -7.72 8.70
N GLN A 103 8.31 -8.28 9.31
CA GLN A 103 7.48 -9.30 8.69
C GLN A 103 6.76 -8.76 7.45
N PHE A 104 6.21 -7.54 7.52
CA PHE A 104 5.56 -6.91 6.37
C PHE A 104 6.54 -6.65 5.23
N LEU A 105 7.73 -6.09 5.49
CA LEU A 105 8.75 -5.89 4.46
C LEU A 105 9.19 -7.22 3.82
N ALA A 106 9.34 -8.28 4.64
CA ALA A 106 9.67 -9.61 4.14
C ALA A 106 8.55 -10.20 3.28
N LEU A 107 7.28 -9.99 3.64
CA LEU A 107 6.12 -10.41 2.86
C LEU A 107 6.11 -9.73 1.48
N VAL A 108 6.30 -8.41 1.44
CA VAL A 108 6.36 -7.65 0.19
C VAL A 108 7.47 -8.17 -0.72
N HIS A 109 8.67 -8.42 -0.17
CA HIS A 109 9.76 -9.03 -0.93
C HIS A 109 9.43 -10.43 -1.44
N ARG A 110 8.83 -11.28 -0.60
CA ARG A 110 8.48 -12.65 -0.95
C ARG A 110 7.56 -12.71 -2.18
N PHE A 111 6.67 -11.73 -2.33
CA PHE A 111 5.74 -11.65 -3.47
C PHE A 111 6.20 -10.69 -4.57
N GLY A 112 7.51 -10.48 -4.70
CA GLY A 112 8.10 -9.75 -5.83
C GLY A 112 8.01 -8.23 -5.74
N GLY A 113 7.55 -7.69 -4.61
CA GLY A 113 7.56 -6.28 -4.30
C GLY A 113 8.96 -5.78 -3.90
N VAL A 114 9.07 -4.46 -3.85
CA VAL A 114 10.24 -3.73 -3.37
C VAL A 114 9.93 -3.19 -1.98
N ALA A 115 10.69 -3.66 -1.01
CA ALA A 115 10.57 -3.22 0.37
C ALA A 115 11.93 -2.81 0.94
N PHE A 116 12.01 -1.77 1.76
CA PHE A 116 13.23 -1.45 2.50
C PHE A 116 12.97 -0.47 3.66
N LEU A 117 13.94 -0.40 4.58
CA LEU A 117 14.03 0.63 5.60
C LEU A 117 14.80 1.83 5.03
N ALA A 118 14.23 3.03 5.11
CA ALA A 118 14.88 4.29 4.77
C ALA A 118 15.18 5.12 6.03
N ARG A 119 16.21 5.96 5.95
CA ARG A 119 16.60 6.88 7.04
C ARG A 119 16.72 8.33 6.59
N ASP A 120 17.03 8.53 5.32
CA ASP A 120 17.27 9.82 4.69
C ASP A 120 17.17 9.68 3.15
N CYS A 121 17.27 10.79 2.42
CA CYS A 121 17.26 10.81 0.95
C CYS A 121 18.46 10.08 0.33
N PRO A 122 19.72 10.26 0.80
CA PRO A 122 20.87 9.52 0.26
C PRO A 122 20.68 8.00 0.31
N HIS A 123 20.06 7.47 1.37
CA HIS A 123 19.77 6.06 1.47
C HIS A 123 18.81 5.57 0.38
N VAL A 124 17.76 6.34 0.07
CA VAL A 124 16.82 6.05 -1.04
C VAL A 124 17.57 6.00 -2.36
N HIS A 125 18.40 6.99 -2.66
CA HIS A 125 19.16 7.04 -3.90
C HIS A 125 20.12 5.85 -4.04
N ARG A 126 20.89 5.53 -2.98
CA ARG A 126 21.77 4.34 -2.96
C ARG A 126 20.98 3.06 -3.21
N TRP A 127 19.83 2.92 -2.58
CA TRP A 127 18.99 1.74 -2.72
C TRP A 127 18.54 1.54 -4.18
N PHE A 128 17.97 2.57 -4.82
CA PHE A 128 17.54 2.49 -6.22
C PHE A 128 18.70 2.29 -7.20
N LYS A 129 19.87 2.89 -6.94
CA LYS A 129 21.08 2.61 -7.71
C LYS A 129 21.44 1.14 -7.63
N SER A 130 21.40 0.54 -6.43
CA SER A 130 21.66 -0.89 -6.26
C SER A 130 20.62 -1.79 -6.94
N LEU A 131 19.34 -1.39 -6.94
CA LEU A 131 18.27 -2.13 -7.60
C LEU A 131 18.51 -2.17 -9.11
N ARG A 132 18.85 -1.03 -9.72
CA ARG A 132 19.15 -0.93 -11.15
C ARG A 132 20.34 -1.80 -11.53
N LEU A 133 21.42 -1.74 -10.76
CA LEU A 133 22.59 -2.60 -10.99
C LEU A 133 22.22 -4.09 -10.99
N ARG A 134 21.37 -4.55 -10.07
CA ARG A 134 20.91 -5.95 -10.06
C ARG A 134 20.10 -6.34 -11.28
N GLN A 135 19.31 -5.41 -11.82
CA GLN A 135 18.54 -5.64 -13.06
C GLN A 135 19.48 -5.70 -14.27
N ASP A 136 20.45 -4.80 -14.35
CA ASP A 136 21.43 -4.74 -15.44
C ASP A 136 22.34 -5.98 -15.45
N THR A 137 22.74 -6.50 -14.28
CA THR A 137 23.51 -7.76 -14.20
C THR A 137 22.65 -8.99 -14.51
N GLY A 138 21.34 -8.94 -14.20
CA GLY A 138 20.38 -10.02 -14.46
C GLY A 138 19.92 -10.12 -15.92
N SER A 139 20.07 -9.05 -16.72
CA SER A 139 19.64 -9.04 -18.13
C SER A 139 20.56 -9.81 -19.09
N LYS A 140 21.62 -10.47 -18.58
CA LYS A 140 22.43 -11.44 -19.34
C LYS A 140 21.91 -12.87 -19.26
N LEU A 141 20.82 -13.15 -18.55
CA LEU A 141 20.13 -14.43 -18.64
C LEU A 141 19.03 -14.35 -19.72
N SER A 142 19.17 -15.24 -20.70
CA SER A 142 18.43 -15.40 -21.96
C SER A 142 16.93 -15.12 -21.91
N ALA A 143 16.40 -14.67 -23.06
CA ALA A 143 14.99 -14.56 -23.39
C ALA A 143 14.15 -15.72 -22.82
N PRO A 144 12.91 -15.46 -22.36
CA PRO A 144 12.03 -16.51 -21.86
C PRO A 144 11.81 -17.55 -22.96
N LYS A 145 12.24 -18.79 -22.74
CA LYS A 145 11.78 -19.92 -23.54
C LYS A 145 10.27 -20.03 -23.32
N THR A 146 9.50 -19.66 -24.33
CA THR A 146 8.07 -19.93 -24.42
C THR A 146 7.88 -21.44 -24.47
N ASN A 147 7.70 -22.05 -23.31
CA ASN A 147 7.11 -23.39 -23.17
C ASN A 147 6.41 -23.44 -21.81
N THR A 148 5.26 -22.79 -21.74
CA THR A 148 4.24 -23.11 -20.73
C THR A 148 2.95 -23.35 -21.52
N PRO A 149 2.37 -24.55 -21.45
CA PRO A 149 1.10 -24.80 -22.11
C PRO A 149 0.02 -23.90 -21.51
N HIS A 150 -0.80 -23.32 -22.38
CA HIS A 150 -2.01 -22.58 -22.04
C HIS A 150 -2.87 -23.41 -21.06
N ASN A 151 -2.88 -23.04 -19.79
CA ASN A 151 -3.98 -23.25 -18.82
C ASN A 151 -3.61 -22.62 -17.47
N ALA A 152 -3.56 -21.29 -17.42
CA ALA A 152 -3.72 -20.56 -16.17
C ALA A 152 -5.15 -20.02 -16.13
N LEU A 153 -6.05 -20.90 -15.73
CA LEU A 153 -7.43 -20.56 -15.36
C LEU A 153 -7.40 -19.45 -14.31
N PHE A 154 -8.05 -18.36 -14.70
CA PHE A 154 -8.59 -17.31 -13.86
C PHE A 154 -9.27 -17.93 -12.62
N CYS A 155 -8.63 -17.85 -11.46
CA CYS A 155 -9.24 -18.23 -10.19
C CYS A 155 -9.36 -17.00 -9.30
N GLY A 156 -10.33 -16.16 -9.63
CA GLY A 156 -11.09 -15.44 -8.62
C GLY A 156 -12.21 -16.37 -8.18
N VAL A 157 -12.19 -16.82 -6.92
CA VAL A 157 -13.37 -17.46 -6.33
C VAL A 157 -13.59 -16.89 -4.95
N PHE A 158 -14.63 -16.06 -4.92
CA PHE A 158 -15.45 -15.69 -3.78
C PHE A 158 -15.72 -16.89 -2.87
N ARG A 159 -15.62 -16.62 -1.57
CA ARG A 159 -16.05 -17.53 -0.51
C ARG A 159 -17.59 -17.57 -0.48
N LEU A 160 -18.21 -18.71 -0.75
CA LEU A 160 -19.54 -19.02 -0.24
C LEU A 160 -19.61 -20.49 0.20
N ASN A 161 -19.83 -20.68 1.50
CA ASN A 161 -20.20 -21.95 2.11
C ASN A 161 -21.54 -22.42 1.54
N LEU A 162 -21.64 -23.70 1.12
CA LEU A 162 -22.67 -24.65 1.60
C LEU A 162 -22.52 -26.03 0.93
N LEU A 163 -22.42 -27.06 1.76
CA LEU A 163 -22.71 -28.49 1.53
C LEU A 163 -23.47 -28.89 2.80
N THR A 164 -24.64 -29.52 2.85
CA THR A 164 -25.32 -30.50 1.98
C THR A 164 -26.80 -30.61 2.40
N SER A 165 -27.75 -30.63 1.45
CA SER A 165 -28.80 -31.67 1.32
C SER A 165 -29.81 -31.30 0.22
N LEU A 166 -30.03 -32.20 -0.73
CA LEU A 166 -31.22 -32.30 -1.60
C LEU A 166 -32.25 -33.20 -0.87
N PRO A 167 -33.59 -33.17 -1.13
CA PRO A 167 -34.27 -33.16 -2.45
C PRO A 167 -35.65 -32.41 -2.43
N PRO A 168 -36.69 -32.76 -3.22
CA PRO A 168 -36.90 -32.59 -4.68
C PRO A 168 -38.17 -31.75 -5.01
N GLN A 169 -38.43 -31.56 -6.32
CA GLN A 169 -39.72 -31.20 -6.95
C GLN A 169 -40.24 -29.76 -6.74
N MET A 170 -40.31 -28.98 -7.83
CA MET A 170 -41.55 -28.55 -8.48
C MET A 170 -41.20 -27.63 -9.67
N SER A 171 -41.45 -28.14 -10.87
CA SER A 171 -41.66 -27.38 -12.10
C SER A 171 -42.60 -26.20 -11.88
N TYR A 172 -42.40 -25.04 -12.50
CA TYR A 172 -43.44 -24.25 -13.22
C TYR A 172 -42.82 -23.03 -13.93
N LEU A 173 -43.16 -22.90 -15.22
CA LEU A 173 -43.26 -21.68 -16.03
C LEU A 173 -41.95 -20.97 -16.43
N THR A 174 -41.40 -21.25 -17.61
CA THR A 174 -41.71 -20.65 -18.94
C THR A 174 -41.35 -19.18 -19.10
N ASN A 175 -40.59 -18.94 -20.18
CA ASN A 175 -40.54 -17.74 -21.02
C ASN A 175 -39.92 -16.47 -20.43
N PHE A 176 -38.73 -16.13 -20.94
CA PHE A 176 -38.48 -15.12 -21.98
C PHE A 176 -36.96 -15.18 -22.25
N GLY A 177 -36.52 -15.64 -23.41
CA GLY A 177 -36.39 -14.79 -24.60
C GLY A 177 -35.00 -14.12 -24.60
N VAL A 178 -33.97 -14.77 -25.15
CA VAL A 178 -33.42 -14.54 -26.51
C VAL A 178 -32.10 -13.74 -26.44
N LEU A 179 -31.03 -14.45 -26.84
CA LEU A 179 -29.88 -14.07 -27.69
C LEU A 179 -29.43 -12.59 -27.71
N ARG A 180 -28.13 -12.27 -27.72
CA ARG A 180 -27.15 -12.75 -28.70
C ARG A 180 -25.73 -12.39 -28.27
N ALA A 181 -24.82 -13.36 -28.36
CA ALA A 181 -23.38 -13.13 -28.36
C ALA A 181 -22.93 -12.58 -29.73
N VAL A 182 -21.98 -11.65 -29.75
CA VAL A 182 -21.24 -11.26 -30.95
C VAL A 182 -19.78 -11.62 -30.72
N SER A 183 -19.35 -12.71 -31.35
CA SER A 183 -17.95 -12.98 -31.68
C SER A 183 -17.51 -12.05 -32.81
N LEU A 184 -16.32 -11.48 -32.71
CA LEU A 184 -15.56 -11.07 -33.88
C LEU A 184 -14.19 -11.74 -33.80
N GLU A 185 -14.05 -12.77 -34.62
CA GLU A 185 -12.79 -13.40 -34.96
C GLU A 185 -12.02 -12.54 -35.96
N THR A 186 -10.71 -12.73 -35.88
CA THR A 186 -9.61 -12.24 -36.70
C THR A 186 -9.76 -12.50 -38.20
N SER A 187 -9.24 -11.56 -38.98
CA SER A 187 -8.53 -11.79 -40.24
C SER A 187 -7.41 -10.75 -40.37
#